data_AF-A0A0Q7D6S9-F1
#
_entry.id   AF-A0A0Q7D6S9-F1
#
_cell.length_a   1.000
_cell.length_b   1.000
_cell.length_c   1.000
_cell.angle_alpha   90.00
_cell.angle_beta   90.00
_cell.angle_gamma   90.00
#
_symmetry.space_group_name_H-M   'P 1'
#
loop_
_entity.id
_entity.type
_entity.pdbx_description
1 polymer ?
#
loop_
_entity_poly.entity_id
_entity_poly.type
_entity_poly.pdbx_seq_one_letter_code
_entity_poly.pdbx_strand_id
1 'polypeptide(L)'
;MAAETPNHAETAGADHGAHASTGTTEVAAHGGGESGGLPQFRMEYWGGQIVWLFLIFAVLYILLAKVFVPRLRKIKDNRAATIADAVNQARSVQAEAEAQAKAAQAEIDEARSRARGLAVEAKAKAAAQLATSQKAEDERLQAQMDEAEARIRGLRDQAMSNVRGIAGETAQAMVEKLTGQKVTAAEIDAALTARAQGAA
;
A
#
# COMPACT_ATOMS: atom_id res chain seq x y z
N MET A 1 -1.48 50.49 4.71
CA MET A 1 -2.96 50.44 4.65
C MET A 1 -3.39 49.43 5.72
N ALA A 2 -3.31 49.78 7.01
CA ALA A 2 -4.22 50.63 7.78
C ALA A 2 -5.60 49.96 8.01
N ALA A 3 -5.85 49.66 9.29
CA ALA A 3 -7.14 49.48 9.99
C ALA A 3 -7.99 48.23 9.62
N GLU A 4 -8.75 47.57 10.50
CA GLU A 4 -9.26 47.95 11.81
C GLU A 4 -9.75 46.69 12.57
N THR A 5 -9.31 46.51 13.82
CA THR A 5 -9.95 45.63 14.81
C THR A 5 -10.81 46.50 15.73
N PRO A 6 -12.11 46.22 15.94
CA PRO A 6 -12.88 46.95 16.92
C PRO A 6 -12.55 46.44 18.33
N ASN A 7 -11.91 47.34 19.06
CA ASN A 7 -11.70 47.38 20.49
C ASN A 7 -13.04 47.64 21.19
N HIS A 8 -13.46 46.75 22.10
CA HIS A 8 -14.48 47.10 23.09
C HIS A 8 -13.80 47.37 24.42
N ALA A 9 -13.69 48.68 24.69
CA ALA A 9 -13.18 49.26 25.90
C ALA A 9 -14.02 48.85 27.11
N GLU A 10 -13.29 48.39 28.12
CA GLU A 10 -13.59 48.47 29.53
C GLU A 10 -14.02 49.90 29.91
N THR A 11 -15.16 50.04 30.59
CA THR A 11 -15.54 51.26 31.30
C THR A 11 -15.73 50.92 32.78
N ALA A 12 -14.63 50.98 33.53
CA ALA A 12 -14.67 51.20 34.96
C ALA A 12 -14.69 52.71 35.22
N GLY A 13 -15.75 53.20 35.85
CA GLY A 13 -15.88 54.58 36.29
C GLY A 13 -16.91 54.62 37.42
N ALA A 14 -16.39 54.58 38.64
CA ALA A 14 -17.14 54.69 39.87
C ALA A 14 -17.87 56.04 39.96
N ASP A 15 -19.12 56.02 40.44
CA ASP A 15 -19.67 57.15 41.18
C ASP A 15 -20.49 56.63 42.36
N HIS A 16 -20.00 56.96 43.56
CA HIS A 16 -20.66 56.75 44.84
C HIS A 16 -21.00 58.13 45.38
N GLY A 17 -22.28 58.46 45.40
CA GLY A 17 -22.75 59.62 46.15
C GLY A 17 -24.10 60.15 45.69
N ALA A 18 -25.16 59.72 46.36
CA ALA A 18 -26.15 60.62 46.97
C ALA A 18 -27.45 59.84 47.25
N HIS A 19 -27.63 59.46 48.52
CA HIS A 19 -28.93 59.15 49.07
C HIS A 19 -29.74 60.44 49.15
N ALA A 20 -30.89 60.50 48.49
CA ALA A 20 -31.94 61.47 48.79
C ALA A 20 -33.30 60.78 48.68
N SER A 21 -33.73 60.30 49.85
CA SER A 21 -35.11 60.06 50.29
C SER A 21 -36.23 60.59 49.41
N THR A 22 -37.05 59.68 48.87
CA THR A 22 -38.51 59.88 48.78
C THR A 22 -39.19 58.54 49.06
N GLY A 23 -39.29 58.19 50.34
CA GLY A 23 -40.24 57.19 50.81
C GLY A 23 -41.62 57.84 50.91
N THR A 24 -42.54 57.50 50.01
CA THR A 24 -43.96 57.77 50.23
C THR A 24 -44.50 56.63 51.09
N THR A 25 -44.43 56.82 52.40
CA THR A 25 -45.10 55.96 53.37
C THR A 25 -46.59 56.32 53.36
N GLU A 26 -47.41 55.51 52.71
CA GLU A 26 -48.84 55.49 53.01
C GLU A 26 -49.01 54.86 54.40
N VAL A 27 -49.21 55.73 55.40
CA VAL A 27 -49.55 55.32 56.77
C VAL A 27 -51.02 54.93 56.76
N ALA A 28 -51.30 53.62 56.72
CA ALA A 28 -52.60 53.10 57.13
C ALA A 28 -52.78 53.42 58.61
N ALA A 29 -53.76 54.26 58.94
CA ALA A 29 -54.13 54.60 60.30
C ALA A 29 -54.66 53.34 61.01
N HIS A 30 -53.95 52.86 62.03
CA HIS A 30 -54.46 51.87 62.97
C HIS A 30 -54.56 52.52 64.35
N GLY A 31 -55.80 52.70 64.79
CA GLY A 31 -56.16 53.31 66.07
C GLY A 31 -55.86 52.39 67.25
N GLY A 32 -55.32 53.00 68.31
CA GLY A 32 -55.57 52.76 69.73
C GLY A 32 -55.44 51.34 70.30
N GLY A 33 -54.44 51.14 71.18
CA GLY A 33 -54.52 50.14 72.26
C GLY A 33 -53.22 49.38 72.58
N GLU A 34 -52.48 49.92 73.55
CA GLU A 34 -51.63 49.26 74.57
C GLU A 34 -50.50 48.26 74.20
N SER A 35 -49.35 48.54 74.82
CA SER A 35 -48.11 47.74 75.02
C SER A 35 -47.92 46.44 74.23
N GLY A 36 -47.03 46.46 73.24
CA GLY A 36 -46.43 45.26 72.66
C GLY A 36 -45.41 45.66 71.62
N GLY A 37 -44.18 45.14 71.74
CA GLY A 37 -43.00 45.51 70.94
C GLY A 37 -43.20 45.45 69.42
N LEU A 38 -42.16 45.86 68.67
CA LEU A 38 -42.14 46.01 67.20
C LEU A 38 -43.20 45.13 66.51
N PRO A 39 -44.16 45.70 65.77
CA PRO A 39 -45.35 44.99 65.28
C PRO A 39 -45.05 43.73 64.42
N GLN A 40 -43.82 43.58 63.93
CA GLN A 40 -43.29 42.39 63.25
C GLN A 40 -43.07 41.15 64.15
N PHE A 41 -43.10 41.29 65.48
CA PHE A 41 -42.89 40.19 66.44
C PHE A 41 -44.17 39.71 67.14
N ARG A 42 -45.34 40.16 66.69
CA ARG A 42 -46.63 39.63 67.18
C ARG A 42 -46.83 38.22 66.63
N MET A 43 -46.58 37.21 67.47
CA MET A 43 -46.62 35.79 67.10
C MET A 43 -48.03 35.28 66.76
N GLU A 44 -49.10 36.06 66.99
CA GLU A 44 -50.48 35.67 66.64
C GLU A 44 -50.66 35.32 65.15
N TYR A 45 -49.93 35.96 64.22
CA TYR A 45 -50.07 35.70 62.78
C TYR A 45 -49.01 34.74 62.22
N TRP A 46 -48.02 34.36 63.02
CA TRP A 46 -46.92 33.47 62.59
C TRP A 46 -47.41 32.07 62.23
N GLY A 47 -48.42 31.56 62.94
CA GLY A 47 -49.03 30.25 62.64
C GLY A 47 -49.64 30.18 61.24
N GLY A 48 -50.43 31.20 60.87
CA GLY A 48 -51.04 31.30 59.54
C GLY A 48 -49.99 31.48 58.44
N GLN A 49 -48.97 32.30 58.69
CA GLN A 49 -47.86 32.50 57.75
C GLN A 49 -47.07 31.21 57.52
N ILE A 50 -46.77 30.44 58.58
CA ILE A 50 -46.05 29.16 58.45
C ILE A 50 -46.89 28.15 57.66
N VAL A 51 -48.19 28.03 57.95
CA VAL A 51 -49.08 27.10 57.22
C VAL A 51 -49.15 27.48 55.74
N TRP A 52 -49.28 28.77 55.42
CA TRP A 52 -49.27 29.24 54.03
C TRP A 52 -47.91 29.03 53.35
N LEU A 53 -46.80 29.29 54.05
CA LEU A 53 -45.44 29.04 53.55
C LEU A 53 -45.26 27.55 53.25
N PHE A 54 -45.76 26.67 54.12
CA PHE A 54 -45.69 25.23 53.94
C PHE A 54 -46.54 24.79 52.74
N LEU A 55 -47.72 25.40 52.53
CA LEU A 55 -48.57 25.13 51.38
C LEU A 55 -47.86 25.48 50.07
N ILE A 56 -47.33 26.70 49.93
CA ILE A 56 -46.62 27.11 48.70
C ILE A 56 -45.32 26.32 48.52
N PHE A 57 -44.62 26.02 49.61
CA PHE A 57 -43.38 25.24 49.57
C PHE A 57 -43.66 23.80 49.15
N ALA A 58 -44.72 23.17 49.66
CA ALA A 58 -45.13 21.83 49.26
C ALA A 58 -45.51 21.78 47.78
N VAL A 59 -46.27 22.77 47.29
CA VAL A 59 -46.62 22.88 45.85
C VAL A 59 -45.35 23.03 45.00
N LEU A 60 -44.44 23.93 45.38
CA LEU A 60 -43.18 24.14 44.68
C LEU A 60 -42.29 22.89 44.71
N TYR A 61 -42.20 22.21 45.86
CA TYR A 61 -41.43 20.99 46.05
C TYR A 61 -41.95 19.88 45.12
N ILE A 62 -43.27 19.69 45.05
CA ILE A 62 -43.88 18.70 44.14
C ILE A 62 -43.57 19.04 42.69
N LEU A 63 -43.62 20.32 42.30
CA LEU A 63 -43.28 20.75 40.95
C LEU A 63 -41.81 20.45 40.61
N LEU A 64 -40.88 20.75 41.52
CA LEU A 64 -39.46 20.45 41.34
C LEU A 64 -39.22 18.93 41.26
N ALA A 65 -39.78 18.18 42.19
CA ALA A 65 -39.61 16.73 42.28
C ALA A 65 -40.17 16.01 41.06
N LYS A 66 -41.35 16.44 40.55
CA LYS A 66 -42.06 15.74 39.49
C LYS A 66 -41.73 16.26 38.08
N VAL A 67 -41.22 17.49 37.92
CA VAL A 67 -40.96 18.08 36.59
C VAL A 67 -39.48 18.42 36.38
N PHE A 68 -38.86 19.18 37.28
CA PHE A 68 -37.49 19.66 37.07
C PHE A 68 -36.43 18.55 37.22
N VAL A 69 -36.52 17.76 38.30
CA VAL A 69 -35.61 16.64 38.56
C VAL A 69 -35.61 15.59 37.43
N PRO A 70 -36.77 15.06 36.96
CA PRO A 70 -36.77 14.09 35.87
C PRO A 70 -36.26 14.67 34.54
N ARG A 71 -36.53 15.95 34.26
CA ARG A 71 -36.03 16.60 33.05
C ARG A 71 -34.50 16.75 33.07
N LEU A 72 -33.92 17.07 34.22
CA LEU A 72 -32.46 17.14 34.38
C LEU A 72 -31.81 15.76 34.28
N ARG A 73 -32.43 14.73 34.87
CA ARG A 73 -31.97 13.34 34.74
C ARG A 73 -31.97 12.90 33.28
N LYS A 74 -33.05 13.14 32.54
CA LYS A 74 -33.16 12.81 31.11
C LYS A 74 -32.05 13.44 30.27
N ILE A 75 -31.66 14.69 30.55
CA ILE A 75 -30.58 15.36 29.81
C ILE A 75 -29.23 14.69 30.09
N LYS A 76 -28.93 14.38 31.36
CA LYS A 76 -27.69 13.68 31.72
C LYS A 76 -27.62 12.30 31.09
N ASP A 77 -28.70 11.53 31.19
CA ASP A 77 -28.78 10.18 30.64
C ASP A 77 -28.64 10.21 29.11
N ASN A 78 -29.30 11.16 28.43
CA ASN A 78 -29.17 11.31 26.98
C ASN A 78 -27.72 11.62 26.58
N ARG A 79 -27.05 12.56 27.27
CA ARG A 79 -25.63 12.86 26.99
C ARG A 79 -24.74 11.65 27.22
N ALA A 80 -24.94 10.92 28.32
CA ALA A 80 -24.19 9.72 28.62
C ALA A 80 -24.41 8.64 27.56
N ALA A 81 -25.67 8.43 27.13
CA ALA A 81 -26.03 7.49 26.08
C ALA A 81 -25.39 7.88 24.72
N THR A 82 -25.47 9.15 24.31
CA THR A 82 -24.85 9.62 23.07
C THR A 82 -23.33 9.44 23.09
N ILE A 83 -22.67 9.74 24.21
CA ILE A 83 -21.22 9.54 24.34
C ILE A 83 -20.88 8.05 24.28
N ALA A 84 -21.63 7.21 24.99
CA ALA A 84 -21.41 5.76 24.97
C ALA A 84 -21.59 5.18 23.56
N ASP A 85 -22.63 5.61 22.85
CA ASP A 85 -22.90 5.21 21.47
C ASP A 85 -21.79 5.67 20.51
N ALA A 86 -21.37 6.93 20.60
CA ALA A 86 -20.26 7.46 19.80
C ALA A 86 -18.94 6.72 20.07
N VAL A 87 -18.63 6.38 21.33
CA VAL A 87 -17.44 5.59 21.68
C VAL A 87 -17.53 4.17 21.14
N ASN A 88 -18.69 3.54 21.23
CA ASN A 88 -18.90 2.19 20.69
C ASN A 88 -18.78 2.18 19.16
N GLN A 89 -19.38 3.16 18.49
CA GLN A 89 -19.27 3.33 17.04
C GLN A 89 -17.82 3.58 16.63
N ALA A 90 -17.10 4.46 17.32
CA ALA A 90 -15.68 4.69 17.06
C ALA A 90 -14.84 3.42 17.23
N ARG A 91 -15.11 2.61 18.27
CA ARG A 91 -14.44 1.31 18.47
C ARG A 91 -14.78 0.30 17.38
N SER A 92 -16.03 0.24 16.92
CA SER A 92 -16.43 -0.64 15.81
C SER A 92 -15.71 -0.25 14.53
N VAL A 93 -15.73 1.03 14.17
CA VAL A 93 -15.05 1.55 12.98
C VAL A 93 -13.54 1.32 13.07
N GLN A 94 -12.94 1.52 14.25
CA GLN A 94 -11.52 1.22 14.46
C GLN A 94 -11.24 -0.28 14.27
N ALA A 95 -12.05 -1.17 14.85
CA ALA A 95 -11.87 -2.61 14.72
C ALA A 95 -12.04 -3.08 13.26
N GLU A 96 -13.01 -2.53 12.54
CA GLU A 96 -13.22 -2.78 11.11
C GLU A 96 -12.04 -2.29 10.28
N ALA A 97 -11.53 -1.08 10.55
CA ALA A 97 -10.36 -0.54 9.87
C ALA A 97 -9.10 -1.38 10.15
N GLU A 98 -8.88 -1.81 11.39
CA GLU A 98 -7.76 -2.69 11.75
C GLU A 98 -7.89 -4.07 11.09
N ALA A 99 -9.11 -4.62 10.99
CA ALA A 99 -9.36 -5.88 10.30
C ALA A 99 -9.09 -5.75 8.78
N GLN A 100 -9.57 -4.68 8.15
CA GLN A 100 -9.31 -4.39 6.74
C GLN A 100 -7.81 -4.14 6.47
N ALA A 101 -7.13 -3.41 7.34
CA ALA A 101 -5.70 -3.18 7.22
C ALA A 101 -4.89 -4.48 7.33
N LYS A 102 -5.26 -5.37 8.25
CA LYS A 102 -4.66 -6.71 8.37
C LYS A 102 -4.91 -7.57 7.14
N ALA A 103 -6.14 -7.57 6.61
CA ALA A 103 -6.47 -8.30 5.39
C ALA A 103 -5.69 -7.78 4.18
N ALA A 104 -5.66 -6.46 3.97
CA ALA A 104 -4.89 -5.84 2.90
C ALA A 104 -3.38 -6.13 3.02
N GLN A 105 -2.83 -6.09 4.23
CA GLN A 105 -1.43 -6.44 4.46
C GLN A 105 -1.15 -7.91 4.12
N ALA A 106 -2.03 -8.83 4.52
CA ALA A 106 -1.92 -10.25 4.18
C ALA A 106 -1.99 -10.48 2.66
N GLU A 107 -2.92 -9.81 1.96
CA GLU A 107 -3.03 -9.87 0.50
C GLU A 107 -1.77 -9.35 -0.20
N ILE A 108 -1.18 -8.25 0.28
CA ILE A 108 0.07 -7.70 -0.25
C ILE A 108 1.22 -8.70 -0.04
N ASP A 109 1.32 -9.31 1.13
CA ASP A 109 2.40 -10.26 1.43
C ASP A 109 2.24 -11.55 0.62
N GLU A 110 1.01 -12.05 0.45
CA GLU A 110 0.71 -13.17 -0.42
C GLU A 110 1.04 -12.85 -1.89
N ALA A 111 0.62 -11.67 -2.38
CA ALA A 111 0.92 -11.23 -3.75
C ALA A 111 2.44 -11.11 -3.99
N ARG A 112 3.19 -10.58 -3.02
CA ARG A 112 4.66 -10.53 -3.06
C ARG A 112 5.28 -11.92 -3.09
N SER A 113 4.76 -12.85 -2.29
CA SER A 113 5.20 -14.25 -2.28
C SER A 113 4.94 -14.92 -3.64
N ARG A 114 3.72 -14.78 -4.17
CA ARG A 114 3.35 -15.29 -5.50
C ARG A 114 4.20 -14.69 -6.62
N ALA A 115 4.46 -13.39 -6.58
CA ALA A 115 5.32 -12.73 -7.57
C ALA A 115 6.76 -13.26 -7.53
N ARG A 116 7.34 -13.47 -6.34
CA ARG A 116 8.67 -14.08 -6.19
C ARG A 116 8.68 -15.51 -6.70
N GLY A 117 7.65 -16.31 -6.37
CA GLY A 117 7.49 -17.66 -6.87
C GLY A 117 7.44 -17.71 -8.40
N LEU A 118 6.60 -16.86 -9.00
CA LEU A 118 6.48 -16.74 -10.45
C LEU A 118 7.79 -16.31 -11.12
N ALA A 119 8.53 -15.38 -10.51
CA ALA A 119 9.82 -14.94 -11.04
C ALA A 119 10.86 -16.07 -11.04
N VAL A 120 10.91 -16.87 -9.97
CA VAL A 120 11.78 -18.05 -9.89
C VAL A 120 11.37 -19.11 -10.92
N GLU A 121 10.08 -19.41 -11.03
CA GLU A 121 9.55 -20.37 -11.99
C GLU A 121 9.82 -19.93 -13.44
N ALA A 122 9.58 -18.66 -13.77
CA ALA A 122 9.83 -18.11 -15.09
C ALA A 122 11.32 -18.18 -15.44
N LYS A 123 12.22 -17.86 -14.49
CA LYS A 123 13.67 -17.99 -14.68
C LYS A 123 14.08 -19.44 -14.91
N ALA A 124 13.52 -20.38 -14.15
CA ALA A 124 13.78 -21.81 -14.32
C ALA A 124 13.30 -22.32 -15.69
N LYS A 125 12.09 -21.94 -16.12
CA LYS A 125 11.54 -22.26 -17.44
C LYS A 125 12.38 -21.68 -18.57
N ALA A 126 12.78 -20.41 -18.46
CA ALA A 126 13.63 -19.76 -19.44
C ALA A 126 15.00 -20.43 -19.55
N ALA A 127 15.63 -20.78 -18.42
CA ALA A 127 16.90 -21.50 -18.39
C ALA A 127 16.78 -22.90 -19.03
N ALA A 128 15.69 -23.63 -18.75
CA ALA A 128 15.43 -24.93 -19.36
C ALA A 128 15.22 -24.83 -20.87
N GLN A 129 14.44 -23.85 -21.34
CA GLN A 129 14.25 -23.61 -22.78
C GLN A 129 15.56 -23.23 -23.46
N LEU A 130 16.35 -22.34 -22.85
CA LEU A 130 17.65 -21.94 -23.38
C LEU A 130 18.61 -23.14 -23.48
N ALA A 131 18.67 -24.01 -22.47
CA ALA A 131 19.50 -25.21 -22.52
C ALA A 131 19.06 -26.17 -23.65
N THR A 132 17.76 -26.32 -23.88
CA THR A 132 17.23 -27.14 -24.98
C THR A 132 17.58 -26.53 -26.34
N SER A 133 17.38 -25.22 -26.53
CA SER A 133 17.75 -24.53 -27.77
C SER A 133 19.26 -24.59 -28.03
N GLN A 134 20.08 -24.40 -26.99
CA GLN A 134 21.54 -24.52 -27.12
C GLN A 134 21.94 -25.91 -27.59
N LYS A 135 21.42 -26.98 -26.96
CA LYS A 135 21.69 -28.35 -27.41
C LYS A 135 21.29 -28.59 -28.85
N ALA A 136 20.12 -28.13 -29.26
CA ALA A 136 19.65 -28.29 -30.64
C ALA A 136 20.55 -27.56 -31.65
N GLU A 137 21.01 -26.34 -31.32
CA GLU A 137 21.93 -25.60 -32.17
C GLU A 137 23.34 -26.22 -32.18
N ASP A 138 23.82 -26.73 -31.05
CA ASP A 138 25.11 -27.43 -30.97
C ASP A 138 25.09 -28.71 -31.83
N GLU A 139 24.01 -29.50 -31.77
CA GLU A 139 23.81 -30.67 -32.63
C GLU A 139 23.76 -30.28 -34.11
N ARG A 140 23.04 -29.21 -34.45
CA ARG A 140 22.97 -28.68 -35.82
C ARG A 140 24.33 -28.19 -36.31
N LEU A 141 25.11 -27.53 -35.45
CA LEU A 141 26.44 -27.04 -35.77
C LEU A 141 27.40 -28.20 -35.98
N GLN A 142 27.38 -29.20 -35.11
CA GLN A 142 28.20 -30.41 -35.25
C GLN A 142 27.91 -31.13 -36.57
N ALA A 143 26.64 -31.31 -36.93
CA ALA A 143 26.25 -31.92 -38.20
C ALA A 143 26.78 -31.14 -39.42
N GLN A 144 26.72 -29.80 -39.38
CA GLN A 144 27.29 -28.96 -40.44
C GLN A 144 28.82 -29.02 -40.50
N MET A 145 29.49 -29.14 -39.35
CA MET A 145 30.95 -29.34 -39.31
C MET A 145 31.34 -30.68 -39.92
N ASP A 146 30.63 -31.75 -39.58
CA ASP A 146 30.86 -33.09 -40.14
C ASP A 146 30.63 -33.12 -41.66
N GLU A 147 29.56 -32.47 -42.14
CA GLU A 147 29.29 -32.32 -43.57
C GLU A 147 30.38 -31.51 -44.29
N ALA A 148 30.82 -30.39 -43.71
CA ALA A 148 31.88 -29.57 -44.24
C ALA A 148 33.21 -30.34 -44.28
N GLU A 149 33.55 -31.09 -43.24
CA GLU A 149 34.72 -31.97 -43.20
C GLU A 149 34.67 -33.04 -44.29
N ALA A 150 33.53 -33.71 -44.46
CA ALA A 150 33.34 -34.70 -45.51
C ALA A 150 33.52 -34.09 -46.91
N ARG A 151 32.96 -32.89 -47.13
CA ARG A 151 33.12 -32.14 -48.38
C ARG A 151 34.58 -31.75 -48.63
N ILE A 152 35.28 -31.25 -47.62
CA ILE A 152 36.70 -30.88 -47.73
C ILE A 152 37.55 -32.11 -48.05
N ARG A 153 37.31 -33.25 -47.39
CA ARG A 153 38.00 -34.52 -47.70
C ARG A 153 37.75 -34.95 -49.13
N GLY A 154 36.49 -34.90 -49.59
CA GLY A 154 36.15 -35.22 -50.99
C GLY A 154 36.85 -34.32 -52.00
N LEU A 155 36.85 -32.99 -51.78
CA LEU A 155 37.55 -32.05 -52.64
C LEU A 155 39.07 -32.29 -52.65
N ARG A 156 39.66 -32.60 -51.48
CA ARG A 156 41.08 -32.93 -51.36
C ARG A 156 41.41 -34.18 -52.16
N ASP A 157 40.63 -35.25 -52.00
CA ASP A 157 40.89 -36.52 -52.67
C ASP A 157 40.73 -36.38 -54.19
N GLN A 158 39.73 -35.62 -54.65
CA GLN A 158 39.57 -35.27 -56.06
C GLN A 158 40.75 -34.44 -56.60
N ALA A 159 41.19 -33.42 -55.85
CA ALA A 159 42.34 -32.60 -56.24
C ALA A 159 43.63 -33.45 -56.33
N MET A 160 43.87 -34.33 -55.36
CA MET A 160 45.03 -35.23 -55.36
C MET A 160 44.97 -36.24 -56.52
N SER A 161 43.77 -36.74 -56.86
CA SER A 161 43.58 -37.59 -58.04
C SER A 161 43.91 -36.85 -59.34
N ASN A 162 43.44 -35.60 -59.48
CA ASN A 162 43.75 -34.77 -60.66
C ASN A 162 45.25 -34.49 -60.77
N VAL A 163 45.93 -34.20 -59.65
CA VAL A 163 47.40 -34.03 -59.63
C VAL A 163 48.10 -35.31 -60.05
N ARG A 164 47.65 -36.49 -59.60
CA ARG A 164 48.22 -37.78 -60.01
C ARG A 164 48.07 -38.01 -61.52
N GLY A 165 46.91 -37.69 -62.09
CA GLY A 165 46.66 -37.76 -63.53
C GLY A 165 47.60 -36.85 -64.32
N ILE A 166 47.68 -35.56 -63.97
CA ILE A 166 48.56 -34.59 -64.63
C ILE A 166 50.03 -35.01 -64.50
N ALA A 167 50.45 -35.49 -63.33
CA ALA A 167 51.81 -35.97 -63.11
C ALA A 167 52.12 -37.22 -63.97
N GLY A 168 51.17 -38.14 -64.11
CA GLY A 168 51.28 -39.32 -64.97
C GLY A 168 51.40 -38.94 -66.45
N GLU A 169 50.52 -38.08 -66.95
CA GLU A 169 50.58 -37.55 -68.32
C GLU A 169 51.90 -36.83 -68.61
N THR A 170 52.35 -35.99 -67.67
CA THR A 170 53.62 -35.27 -67.80
C THR A 170 54.82 -36.22 -67.78
N ALA A 171 54.82 -37.23 -66.91
CA ALA A 171 55.87 -38.24 -66.85
C ALA A 171 55.91 -39.08 -68.14
N GLN A 172 54.76 -39.49 -68.68
CA GLN A 172 54.67 -40.20 -69.95
C GLN A 172 55.25 -39.37 -71.10
N ALA A 173 54.87 -38.09 -71.19
CA ALA A 173 55.40 -37.18 -72.20
C ALA A 173 56.92 -36.97 -72.07
N MET A 174 57.46 -36.87 -70.86
CA MET A 174 58.91 -36.78 -70.63
C MET A 174 59.65 -38.05 -71.06
N VAL A 175 59.13 -39.24 -70.71
CA VAL A 175 59.77 -40.52 -71.08
C VAL A 175 59.75 -40.73 -72.60
N GLU A 176 58.64 -40.42 -73.27
CA GLU A 176 58.54 -40.50 -74.73
C GLU A 176 59.55 -39.55 -75.40
N LYS A 177 59.73 -38.33 -74.87
CA LYS A 177 60.72 -37.36 -75.38
C LYS A 177 62.18 -37.77 -75.16
N LEU A 178 62.51 -38.39 -74.02
CA LEU A 178 63.90 -38.79 -73.72
C LEU A 178 64.31 -40.12 -74.35
N THR A 179 63.41 -41.10 -74.42
CA THR A 179 63.75 -42.48 -74.81
C THR A 179 63.27 -42.84 -76.22
N GLY A 180 62.34 -42.06 -76.79
CA GLY A 180 61.72 -42.34 -78.09
C GLY A 180 60.77 -43.54 -78.09
N GLN A 181 60.53 -44.19 -76.94
CA GLN A 181 59.58 -45.29 -76.80
C GLN A 181 58.26 -44.80 -76.20
N LYS A 182 57.15 -45.28 -76.73
CA LYS A 182 55.81 -45.04 -76.16
C LYS A 182 55.58 -45.97 -74.98
N VAL A 183 55.58 -45.41 -73.79
CA VAL A 183 55.13 -46.11 -72.57
C VAL A 183 53.63 -45.95 -72.44
N THR A 184 52.94 -47.02 -72.02
CA THR A 184 51.48 -47.01 -71.85
C THR A 184 51.08 -46.40 -70.50
N ALA A 185 49.89 -45.82 -70.43
CA ALA A 185 49.37 -45.24 -69.18
C ALA A 185 49.31 -46.27 -68.03
N ALA A 186 49.04 -47.54 -68.35
CA ALA A 186 49.01 -48.64 -67.38
C ALA A 186 50.37 -48.92 -66.72
N GLU A 187 51.47 -48.79 -67.46
CA GLU A 187 52.83 -48.99 -66.92
C GLU A 187 53.26 -47.84 -66.00
N ILE A 188 52.88 -46.61 -66.35
CA ILE A 188 53.11 -45.42 -65.50
C ILE A 188 52.30 -45.52 -64.21
N ASP A 189 51.03 -45.92 -64.27
CA ASP A 189 50.18 -46.10 -63.08
C ASP A 189 50.68 -47.21 -62.17
N ALA A 190 51.14 -48.33 -62.74
CA ALA A 190 51.77 -49.40 -61.97
C ALA A 190 53.03 -48.91 -61.23
N ALA A 191 53.88 -48.12 -61.90
CA ALA A 191 55.08 -47.54 -61.30
C ALA A 191 54.75 -46.49 -60.21
N LEU A 192 53.75 -45.63 -60.43
CA LEU A 192 53.28 -44.65 -59.45
C LEU A 192 52.67 -45.32 -58.21
N THR A 193 51.96 -46.43 -58.39
CA THR A 193 51.36 -47.20 -57.29
C THR A 193 52.42 -47.94 -56.48
N ALA A 194 53.38 -48.58 -57.15
CA ALA A 194 54.52 -49.23 -56.49
C ALA A 194 55.37 -48.22 -55.69
N ARG A 195 55.59 -47.01 -56.23
CA ARG A 195 56.30 -45.94 -55.51
C ARG A 195 55.53 -45.43 -54.29
N ALA A 196 54.21 -45.33 -54.38
CA ALA A 196 53.37 -44.89 -53.26
C ALA A 196 53.34 -45.93 -52.12
N GLN A 197 53.41 -47.23 -52.44
CA GLN A 197 53.45 -48.31 -51.44
C GLN A 197 54.83 -48.48 -50.77
N GLY A 198 55.92 -48.10 -51.45
CA GLY A 198 57.28 -48.14 -50.90
C GLY A 198 57.70 -46.91 -50.09
N ALA A 199 56.85 -45.90 -49.97
CA ALA A 199 57.10 -44.66 -49.20
C ALA A 199 56.27 -44.58 -47.89
N ALA A 200 55.56 -45.65 -47.55
CA ALA A 200 54.89 -45.85 -46.27
C ALA A 200 55.82 -46.53 -45.25
#